data_AF-A0A966S4I8-F1
#
_entry.id   AF-A0A966S4I8-F1
#
_cell.length_a   1.000
_cell.length_b   1.000
_cell.length_c   1.000
_cell.angle_alpha   90.00
_cell.angle_beta   90.00
_cell.angle_gamma   90.00
#
_symmetry.space_group_name_H-M   'P 1'
#
loop_
_entity.id
_entity.type
_entity.pdbx_description
1 polymer ?
#
loop_
_entity_poly.entity_id
_entity_poly.type
_entity_poly.pdbx_seq_one_letter_code
_entity_poly.pdbx_strand_id
1 'polypeptide(L)'
;MGIHLDIETQIGIHLSANHYPPVPKTMIRPCIEAIDAVNDAGLWDLPIKLPEGVSWKGSDLAPAHAIIEAHHLEAWIIEREEY
;
A
#
# COMPACT_ATOMS: atom_id res chain seq x y z
N MET A 1 2.97 -27.75 -6.12
CA MET A 1 2.70 -27.24 -4.76
C MET A 1 2.97 -25.75 -4.81
N GLY A 2 1.93 -24.92 -4.84
CA GLY A 2 2.10 -23.46 -4.91
C GLY A 2 2.60 -22.94 -3.57
N ILE A 3 3.55 -22.00 -3.59
CA ILE A 3 3.95 -21.29 -2.37
C ILE A 3 2.89 -20.21 -2.12
N HIS A 4 2.19 -20.29 -0.99
CA HIS A 4 1.32 -19.23 -0.51
C HIS A 4 2.14 -18.32 0.42
N LEU A 5 2.40 -17.08 0.00
CA LEU A 5 3.11 -16.08 0.79
C LEU A 5 2.10 -15.25 1.59
N ASP A 6 2.44 -14.87 2.82
CA ASP A 6 1.66 -13.87 3.56
C ASP A 6 1.75 -12.48 2.89
N ILE A 7 0.80 -11.60 3.19
CA ILE A 7 0.69 -10.28 2.55
C ILE A 7 1.92 -9.41 2.80
N GLU A 8 2.53 -9.49 3.98
CA GLU A 8 3.74 -8.72 4.32
C GLU A 8 4.91 -9.11 3.41
N THR A 9 5.09 -10.41 3.18
CA THR A 9 6.08 -10.94 2.27
C THR A 9 5.80 -10.56 0.82
N GLN A 10 4.53 -10.65 0.38
CA GLN A 10 4.14 -10.25 -0.98
C GLN A 10 4.46 -8.77 -1.25
N ILE A 11 4.02 -7.87 -0.36
CA ILE A 11 4.27 -6.43 -0.47
C ILE A 11 5.77 -6.14 -0.38
N GLY A 12 6.49 -6.76 0.55
CA GLY A 12 7.94 -6.58 0.66
C GLY A 12 8.69 -6.94 -0.62
N ILE A 13 8.31 -8.03 -1.29
CA ILE A 13 8.88 -8.41 -2.60
C ILE A 13 8.52 -7.36 -3.65
N HIS A 14 7.25 -6.97 -3.75
CA HIS A 14 6.78 -6.00 -4.74
C HIS A 14 7.49 -4.64 -4.62
N LEU A 15 7.56 -4.10 -3.41
CA LEU A 15 8.22 -2.83 -3.11
C LEU A 15 9.72 -2.86 -3.44
N SER A 16 10.39 -3.98 -3.19
CA SER A 16 11.84 -4.08 -3.38
C SER A 16 12.25 -4.48 -4.80
N ALA A 17 11.43 -5.28 -5.50
CA ALA A 17 11.78 -5.88 -6.79
C ALA A 17 11.12 -5.18 -7.99
N ASN A 18 9.96 -4.54 -7.82
CA ASN A 18 9.19 -3.96 -8.94
C ASN A 18 9.31 -2.43 -9.03
N HIS A 19 10.09 -1.78 -8.16
CA HIS A 19 10.29 -0.33 -8.14
C HIS A 19 11.76 0.04 -8.34
N TYR A 20 12.02 1.18 -9.01
CA TYR A 20 13.35 1.75 -9.16
C TYR A 20 13.36 3.27 -8.85
N PRO A 21 14.05 3.71 -7.78
CA PRO A 21 14.80 2.90 -6.81
C PRO A 21 13.87 1.98 -5.99
N PRO A 22 14.39 0.90 -5.38
CA PRO A 22 13.62 0.04 -4.50
C PRO A 22 12.96 0.83 -3.37
N VAL A 23 11.69 0.55 -3.09
CA VAL A 23 10.97 1.19 -2.00
C VAL A 23 11.43 0.60 -0.66
N PRO A 24 11.68 1.43 0.38
CA PRO A 24 12.10 0.95 1.69
C PRO A 24 11.07 0.02 2.35
N LYS A 25 11.54 -1.00 3.08
CA LYS A 25 10.68 -1.92 3.85
C LYS A 25 9.81 -1.23 4.89
N THR A 26 10.18 -0.03 5.33
CA THR A 26 9.36 0.79 6.24
C THR A 26 8.00 1.14 5.65
N MET A 27 7.84 1.11 4.32
CA MET A 27 6.58 1.35 3.63
C MET A 27 5.63 0.14 3.58
N ILE A 28 6.08 -1.05 3.99
CA ILE A 28 5.23 -2.25 3.94
C ILE A 28 3.95 -2.07 4.77
N ARG A 29 4.08 -1.54 6.01
CA ARG A 29 2.92 -1.32 6.89
C ARG A 29 1.95 -0.27 6.33
N PRO A 30 2.37 0.94 5.92
CA PRO A 30 1.49 1.89 5.25
C PRO A 30 0.78 1.34 4.01
N CYS A 31 1.46 0.49 3.22
CA CYS A 31 0.86 -0.13 2.03
C CYS A 31 -0.26 -1.10 2.42
N ILE A 32 -0.03 -1.96 3.41
CA ILE A 32 -1.06 -2.89 3.92
C ILE A 32 -2.23 -2.11 4.51
N GLU A 33 -1.97 -1.07 5.31
CA GLU A 33 -3.02 -0.23 5.88
C GLU A 33 -3.87 0.46 4.80
N ALA A 34 -3.27 0.87 3.68
CA ALA A 34 -4.00 1.47 2.56
C ALA A 34 -4.88 0.44 1.84
N ILE A 35 -4.36 -0.78 1.63
CA ILE A 35 -5.12 -1.90 1.05
C ILE A 35 -6.32 -2.24 1.95
N ASP A 36 -6.09 -2.41 3.25
CA ASP A 36 -7.16 -2.74 4.21
C ASP A 36 -8.21 -1.62 4.28
N ALA A 37 -7.78 -0.35 4.30
CA ALA A 37 -8.69 0.79 4.31
C ALA A 37 -9.65 0.79 3.12
N VAL A 38 -9.14 0.46 1.92
CA VAL A 38 -9.94 0.40 0.70
C VAL A 38 -10.78 -0.87 0.63
N ASN A 39 -10.17 -2.03 0.82
CA ASN A 39 -10.84 -3.31 0.63
C ASN A 39 -11.90 -3.59 1.69
N ASP A 40 -11.62 -3.28 2.96
CA ASP A 40 -12.51 -3.65 4.06
C ASP A 40 -13.52 -2.53 4.35
N ALA A 41 -13.06 -1.28 4.32
CA ALA A 41 -13.85 -0.13 4.76
C ALA A 41 -14.29 0.81 3.62
N GLY A 42 -13.80 0.64 2.39
CA GLY A 42 -14.08 1.55 1.28
C GLY A 42 -13.54 2.98 1.47
N LEU A 43 -12.58 3.16 2.38
CA LEU A 43 -12.06 4.47 2.79
C LEU A 43 -10.83 4.86 1.98
N TRP A 44 -11.05 5.35 0.77
CA TRP A 44 -9.99 5.83 -0.13
C TRP A 44 -9.25 7.07 0.37
N ASP A 45 -9.92 7.92 1.14
CA ASP A 45 -9.36 9.17 1.68
C ASP A 45 -8.80 9.03 3.11
N LEU A 46 -8.73 7.80 3.65
CA LEU A 46 -8.25 7.58 5.02
C LEU A 46 -6.81 8.10 5.16
N PRO A 47 -6.52 9.03 6.09
CA PRO A 47 -5.16 9.50 6.33
C PRO A 47 -4.34 8.44 7.06
N ILE A 48 -3.28 7.97 6.42
CA ILE A 48 -2.36 6.94 6.93
C ILE A 48 -1.02 7.57 7.29
N LYS A 49 -0.46 7.16 8.44
CA LYS A 49 0.83 7.66 8.92
C LYS A 49 1.97 7.11 8.09
N LEU A 50 2.80 8.01 7.57
CA LEU A 50 4.02 7.67 6.86
C LEU A 50 5.19 7.47 7.83
N PRO A 51 6.16 6.60 7.48
CA PRO A 51 7.38 6.42 8.27
C PRO A 51 8.23 7.70 8.31
N GLU A 52 9.11 7.78 9.31
CA GLU A 52 10.09 8.87 9.42
C GLU A 52 10.90 9.03 8.12
N GLY A 53 11.07 10.27 7.66
CA GLY A 53 11.80 10.60 6.44
C GLY A 53 10.99 10.43 5.15
N VAL A 54 9.77 9.91 5.21
CA VAL A 54 8.84 9.84 4.07
C VAL A 54 7.77 10.91 4.25
N SER A 55 7.44 11.64 3.18
CA SER A 55 6.40 12.66 3.23
C SER A 55 5.56 12.67 1.97
N TRP A 56 4.31 13.06 2.12
CA TRP A 56 3.40 13.33 1.03
C TRP A 56 2.99 14.80 1.10
N LYS A 57 3.37 15.58 0.08
CA LYS A 57 3.11 17.03 0.03
C LYS A 57 3.54 17.78 1.30
N GLY A 58 4.66 17.36 1.91
CA GLY A 58 5.18 17.94 3.14
C GLY A 58 4.49 17.50 4.44
N SER A 59 3.51 16.60 4.35
CA SER A 59 2.83 15.98 5.49
C SER A 59 3.40 14.58 5.78
N ASP A 60 3.35 14.16 7.04
CA ASP A 60 3.63 12.78 7.45
C ASP A 60 2.36 11.89 7.44
N LEU A 61 1.28 12.41 6.86
CA LEU A 61 0.05 11.69 6.53
C LEU A 61 -0.17 11.72 5.01
N ALA A 62 -0.57 10.58 4.44
CA ALA A 62 -1.05 10.49 3.06
C ALA A 62 -2.40 9.77 3.01
N PRO A 63 -3.32 10.15 2.10
CA PRO A 63 -4.56 9.41 1.92
C PRO A 63 -4.28 8.03 1.31
N ALA A 64 -5.11 7.03 1.63
CA ALA A 64 -4.94 5.65 1.17
C ALA A 64 -4.80 5.54 -0.35
N HIS A 65 -5.62 6.26 -1.12
CA HIS A 65 -5.55 6.25 -2.59
C HIS A 65 -4.17 6.70 -3.11
N ALA A 66 -3.52 7.66 -2.44
CA ALA A 66 -2.21 8.15 -2.87
C ALA A 66 -1.10 7.14 -2.56
N ILE A 67 -1.24 6.36 -1.48
CA ILE A 67 -0.30 5.28 -1.16
C ILE A 67 -0.45 4.15 -2.19
N ILE A 68 -1.69 3.79 -2.55
CA ILE A 68 -1.98 2.75 -3.55
C ILE A 68 -1.37 3.10 -4.90
N GLU A 69 -1.65 4.31 -5.40
CA GLU A 69 -1.16 4.78 -6.70
C GLU A 69 0.37 4.86 -6.73
N ALA A 70 0.99 5.43 -5.68
CA ALA A 70 2.43 5.64 -5.64
C ALA A 70 3.25 4.34 -5.53
N HIS A 71 2.63 3.24 -5.08
CA HIS A 71 3.29 1.95 -4.88
C HIS A 71 2.71 0.83 -5.75
N HIS A 72 1.89 1.16 -6.75
CA HIS A 72 1.32 0.21 -7.71
C HIS A 72 0.61 -0.99 -7.06
N LEU A 73 -0.25 -0.71 -6.06
CA LEU A 73 -0.92 -1.72 -5.25
C LEU A 73 -2.23 -2.23 -5.86
N GLU A 74 -2.55 -1.90 -7.12
CA GLU A 74 -3.84 -2.20 -7.75
C GLU A 74 -4.12 -3.71 -7.80
N ALA A 75 -3.07 -4.54 -7.90
CA ALA A 75 -3.19 -5.99 -7.90
C ALA A 75 -3.75 -6.58 -6.58
N TRP A 76 -3.78 -5.80 -5.49
CA TRP A 76 -4.34 -6.18 -4.20
C TRP A 76 -5.68 -5.50 -3.89
N ILE A 77 -6.19 -4.65 -4.78
CA ILE A 77 -7.49 -3.99 -4.58
C ILE A 77 -8.60 -4.85 -5.16
N ILE A 78 -9.62 -5.11 -4.35
CA ILE A 78 -10.79 -5.90 -4.76
C ILE A 78 -11.78 -4.96 -5.44
N GLU A 79 -11.96 -5.13 -6.74
CA GLU A 79 -13.05 -4.46 -7.47
C GLU A 79 -14.39 -4.95 -6.88
N ARG A 80 -15.11 -4.05 -6.21
CA ARG A 80 -16.50 -4.30 -5.83
C ARG A 80 -17.37 -3.88 -7.01
N GLU A 81 -18.04 -4.84 -7.65
CA GLU A 81 -19.17 -4.52 -8.53
C GLU A 81 -20.25 -3.86 -7.67
N GLU A 82 -20.56 -2.59 -7.94
CA GLU A 82 -21.76 -1.95 -7.40
C GLU A 82 -22.98 -2.61 -8.08
N TYR A 83 -23.70 -3.45 -7.34
CA TYR A 83 -24.97 -4.08 -7.77
C TYR A 83 -26.16 -3.13 -7.58
#